data_AF-A0A960WRM8-F1
#
_entry.id   AF-A0A960WRM8-F1
#
_cell.length_a   1.000
_cell.length_b   1.000
_cell.length_c   1.000
_cell.angle_alpha   90.00
_cell.angle_beta   90.00
_cell.angle_gamma   90.00
#
_symmetry.space_group_name_H-M   'P 1'
#
loop_
_entity.id
_entity.type
_entity.pdbx_description
1 polymer ?
#
loop_
_entity_poly.entity_id
_entity_poly.type
_entity_poly.pdbx_seq_one_letter_code
_entity_poly.pdbx_strand_id
1 'polypeptide(L)'
;MATMLSGCGRSWLIGKWTFDRETTIAQLSAGEEKPEGSAGEGFLKEIVTGLQKGVSRLLLTQFEGVEVEFTATEMRRMRNGTGEAVSYEMIERPESGTLVLKYADGEIVTWSRAETGVRMRLPGEEEHWIYFKAVQ
;
A
#
# COMPACT_ATOMS: atom_id res chain seq x y z
N MET A 1 -29.63 -4.93 10.14
CA MET A 1 -29.01 -5.98 9.30
C MET A 1 -28.38 -5.29 8.12
N ALA A 2 -27.05 -5.22 8.10
CA ALA A 2 -26.32 -4.58 7.01
C ALA A 2 -26.42 -5.45 5.76
N THR A 3 -26.94 -4.89 4.68
CA THR A 3 -26.97 -5.48 3.35
C THR A 3 -25.56 -5.86 2.92
N MET A 4 -25.28 -7.16 2.95
CA MET A 4 -24.13 -7.73 2.25
C MET A 4 -24.31 -7.42 0.76
N LEU A 5 -23.53 -6.46 0.26
CA LEU A 5 -23.34 -6.23 -1.17
C LEU A 5 -22.55 -7.43 -1.74
N SER A 6 -23.25 -8.55 -1.91
CA SER A 6 -22.84 -9.68 -2.74
C SER A 6 -22.94 -9.25 -4.20
N GLY A 7 -22.08 -8.32 -4.61
CA GLY A 7 -21.86 -7.96 -6.00
C GLY A 7 -20.96 -9.00 -6.66
N CYS A 8 -21.56 -10.04 -7.26
CA CYS A 8 -20.88 -10.85 -8.25
C CYS A 8 -20.30 -9.94 -9.36
N GLY A 9 -18.97 -9.94 -9.51
CA GLY A 9 -18.30 -9.49 -10.74
C GLY A 9 -17.51 -8.19 -10.70
N ARG A 10 -17.62 -7.34 -9.67
CA ARG A 10 -16.76 -6.14 -9.55
C ARG A 10 -15.49 -6.48 -8.76
N SER A 11 -14.32 -6.19 -9.35
CA SER A 11 -13.05 -6.29 -8.65
C SER A 11 -13.12 -5.48 -7.35
N TRP A 12 -12.66 -6.07 -6.25
CA TRP A 12 -12.64 -5.40 -4.93
C TRP A 12 -11.74 -4.19 -4.87
N LEU A 13 -10.84 -4.07 -5.85
CA LEU A 13 -9.96 -2.93 -5.98
C LEU A 13 -10.72 -1.70 -6.50
N ILE A 14 -11.84 -1.87 -7.20
CA ILE A 14 -12.66 -0.77 -7.74
C ILE A 14 -13.27 0.01 -6.58
N GLY A 15 -12.98 1.30 -6.53
CA GLY A 15 -13.38 2.18 -5.43
C GLY A 15 -12.41 3.33 -5.25
N LYS A 16 -12.69 4.18 -4.25
CA LYS A 16 -11.83 5.27 -3.82
C LYS A 16 -11.14 4.90 -2.52
N TRP A 17 -9.84 5.12 -2.47
CA TRP A 17 -8.98 4.76 -1.36
C TRP A 17 -8.13 5.95 -0.97
N THR A 18 -7.98 6.19 0.33
CA THR A 18 -7.11 7.24 0.86
C THR A 18 -6.03 6.61 1.72
N PHE A 19 -4.85 7.21 1.71
CA PHE A 19 -3.71 6.70 2.44
C PHE A 19 -4.01 6.53 3.94
N ASP A 20 -3.78 5.33 4.46
CA ASP A 20 -3.91 4.98 5.88
C ASP A 20 -2.53 4.99 6.55
N ARG A 21 -2.15 6.19 7.00
CA ARG A 21 -0.87 6.44 7.65
C ARG A 21 -0.69 5.63 8.93
N GLU A 22 -1.75 5.51 9.74
CA GLU A 22 -1.68 4.86 11.05
C GLU A 22 -1.42 3.36 10.88
N THR A 23 -2.22 2.70 10.03
CA THR A 23 -2.05 1.27 9.73
C THR A 23 -0.70 1.00 9.06
N THR A 24 -0.27 1.86 8.13
CA THR A 24 1.03 1.69 7.46
C THR A 24 2.19 1.76 8.45
N ILE A 25 2.21 2.75 9.35
CA ILE A 25 3.27 2.87 10.36
C ILE A 25 3.27 1.66 11.30
N ALA A 26 2.09 1.25 11.77
CA ALA A 26 1.96 0.11 12.67
C ALA A 26 2.52 -1.18 12.05
N GLN A 27 2.22 -1.42 10.77
CA GLN A 27 2.66 -2.63 10.06
C GLN A 27 4.15 -2.60 9.72
N LEU A 28 4.69 -1.44 9.31
CA LEU A 28 6.13 -1.30 9.08
C LEU A 28 6.93 -1.55 10.35
N SER A 29 6.47 -1.06 11.50
CA SER A 29 7.15 -1.27 12.78
C SER A 29 7.00 -2.69 13.34
N ALA A 30 5.89 -3.39 13.04
CA ALA A 30 5.64 -4.75 13.51
C ALA A 30 6.49 -5.82 12.77
N GLY A 31 6.91 -5.56 11.53
CA GLY A 31 7.78 -6.46 10.76
C GLY A 31 9.21 -6.58 11.30
N GLU A 32 9.61 -5.72 12.24
CA GLU A 32 10.99 -5.61 12.75
C GLU A 32 11.27 -6.45 14.02
N GLU A 33 10.27 -7.17 14.58
CA GLU A 33 10.40 -7.92 15.84
C GLU A 33 11.06 -9.32 15.74
N LYS A 34 12.05 -9.52 14.86
CA LYS A 34 12.91 -10.72 14.93
C LYS A 34 14.38 -10.35 15.21
N PRO A 35 14.81 -10.35 16.48
CA PRO A 35 16.23 -10.27 16.80
C PRO A 35 16.83 -11.68 16.85
N GLU A 36 17.58 -12.07 15.83
CA GLU A 36 18.72 -12.98 16.05
C GLU A 36 19.92 -12.12 16.41
N GLY A 37 20.32 -12.19 17.68
CA GLY A 37 21.18 -11.21 18.32
C GLY A 37 22.63 -11.21 17.89
N SER A 38 23.32 -10.12 18.24
CA SER A 38 24.72 -10.20 18.66
C SER A 38 25.14 -8.91 19.36
N ALA A 39 25.67 -9.07 20.56
CA ALA A 39 26.10 -8.06 21.50
C ALA A 39 26.95 -6.91 20.87
N GLY A 40 26.27 -5.81 20.57
CA GLY A 40 26.82 -4.47 20.27
C GLY A 40 25.72 -3.41 20.10
N GLU A 41 24.48 -3.78 20.44
CA GLU A 41 23.21 -3.37 19.83
C GLU A 41 22.60 -2.05 20.31
N GLY A 42 23.31 -1.22 21.07
CA GLY A 42 22.73 0.05 21.56
C GLY A 42 22.78 1.15 20.49
N PHE A 43 23.99 1.57 20.18
CA PHE A 43 24.24 2.79 19.38
C PHE A 43 24.00 2.58 17.88
N LEU A 44 24.43 1.44 17.32
CA LEU A 44 24.19 1.14 15.91
C LEU A 44 22.72 0.86 15.62
N LYS A 45 22.00 0.26 16.58
CA LYS A 45 20.55 0.05 16.48
C LYS A 45 19.81 1.38 16.55
N GLU A 46 20.17 2.29 17.44
CA GLU A 46 19.60 3.64 17.47
C GLU A 46 19.86 4.44 16.19
N ILE A 47 21.05 4.32 15.58
CA ILE A 47 21.37 4.96 14.29
C ILE A 47 20.59 4.32 13.15
N VAL A 48 20.54 2.99 13.07
CA VAL A 48 19.79 2.27 12.02
C VAL A 48 18.30 2.55 12.17
N THR A 49 17.75 2.43 13.37
CA THR A 49 16.36 2.79 13.68
C THR A 49 16.09 4.28 13.41
N GLY A 50 17.05 5.18 13.65
CA GLY A 50 16.93 6.62 13.36
C GLY A 50 16.95 6.94 11.87
N LEU A 51 17.85 6.31 11.12
CA LEU A 51 17.98 6.42 9.67
C LEU A 51 16.75 5.82 8.97
N GLN A 52 16.30 4.66 9.43
CA GLN A 52 15.13 3.94 8.94
C GLN A 52 13.84 4.69 9.27
N LYS A 53 13.69 5.26 10.49
CA LYS A 53 12.59 6.21 10.79
C LYS A 53 12.60 7.43 9.86
N GLY A 54 13.79 7.88 9.44
CA GLY A 54 13.97 8.94 8.45
C GLY A 54 13.50 8.52 7.05
N VAL A 55 13.89 7.34 6.60
CA VAL A 55 13.49 6.75 5.30
C VAL A 55 11.99 6.44 5.27
N SER A 56 11.44 5.84 6.33
CA SER A 56 10.00 5.63 6.48
C SER A 56 9.25 6.96 6.47
N ARG A 57 9.73 8.01 7.17
CA ARG A 57 9.10 9.34 7.09
C ARG A 57 9.11 9.89 5.66
N LEU A 58 10.24 9.82 4.97
CA LEU A 58 10.34 10.32 3.59
C LEU A 58 9.39 9.55 2.65
N LEU A 59 9.31 8.23 2.77
CA LEU A 59 8.35 7.42 2.01
C LEU A 59 6.91 7.83 2.34
N LEU A 60 6.55 7.94 3.62
CA LEU A 60 5.20 8.30 4.05
C LEU A 60 4.79 9.71 3.58
N THR A 61 5.72 10.66 3.51
CA THR A 61 5.43 12.02 2.97
C THR A 61 5.08 12.02 1.48
N GLN A 62 5.51 11.00 0.73
CA GLN A 62 5.13 10.86 -0.69
C GLN A 62 3.67 10.40 -0.85
N PHE A 63 3.15 9.66 0.14
CA PHE A 63 1.77 9.17 0.17
C PHE A 63 0.81 10.09 0.93
N GLU A 64 1.32 11.11 1.62
CA GLU A 64 0.48 12.07 2.33
C GLU A 64 -0.43 12.86 1.36
N GLY A 65 -1.72 12.86 1.66
CA GLY A 65 -2.75 13.48 0.83
C GLY A 65 -3.00 12.74 -0.49
N VAL A 66 -2.48 11.53 -0.66
CA VAL A 66 -2.76 10.69 -1.83
C VAL A 66 -4.09 9.99 -1.67
N GLU A 67 -4.93 10.17 -2.69
CA GLU A 67 -6.12 9.37 -2.93
C GLU A 67 -5.94 8.60 -4.23
N VAL A 68 -6.42 7.36 -4.24
CA VAL A 68 -6.37 6.48 -5.41
C VAL A 68 -7.79 6.04 -5.71
N GLU A 69 -8.26 6.32 -6.92
CA GLU A 69 -9.53 5.84 -7.44
C GLU A 69 -9.27 4.78 -8.50
N PHE A 70 -9.76 3.57 -8.29
CA PHE A 70 -9.77 2.52 -9.31
C PHE A 70 -11.16 2.42 -9.94
N THR A 71 -11.18 2.47 -11.27
CA THR A 71 -12.34 2.14 -12.10
C THR A 71 -12.13 0.77 -12.73
N ALA A 72 -12.92 0.38 -13.72
CA ALA A 72 -12.71 -0.90 -14.41
C ALA A 72 -11.43 -0.93 -15.27
N THR A 73 -10.97 0.23 -15.74
CA THR A 73 -9.90 0.34 -16.76
C THR A 73 -8.79 1.33 -16.39
N GLU A 74 -9.06 2.24 -15.47
CA GLU A 74 -8.16 3.33 -15.10
C GLU A 74 -7.99 3.42 -13.59
N MET A 75 -6.77 3.75 -13.17
CA MET A 75 -6.44 4.19 -11.82
C MET A 75 -6.17 5.70 -11.87
N ARG A 76 -6.79 6.46 -10.98
CA ARG A 76 -6.52 7.89 -10.82
C ARG A 76 -5.81 8.10 -9.50
N ARG A 77 -4.59 8.61 -9.55
CA ARG A 77 -3.86 9.04 -8.37
C ARG A 77 -4.04 10.54 -8.21
N MET A 78 -4.77 10.95 -7.18
CA MET A 78 -5.02 12.35 -6.84
C MET A 78 -4.12 12.77 -5.68
N ARG A 79 -3.55 13.97 -5.77
CA ARG A 79 -2.84 14.63 -4.67
C ARG A 79 -3.27 16.09 -4.63
N ASN A 80 -3.88 16.52 -3.53
CA ASN A 80 -4.36 17.90 -3.35
C ASN A 80 -5.29 18.40 -4.48
N GLY A 81 -6.14 17.54 -5.03
CA GLY A 81 -7.12 17.89 -6.07
C GLY A 81 -6.60 17.85 -7.52
N THR A 82 -5.30 17.65 -7.73
CA THR A 82 -4.73 17.37 -9.06
C THR A 82 -4.42 15.88 -9.15
N GLY A 83 -4.85 15.20 -10.21
CA GLY A 83 -4.60 13.78 -10.36
C GLY A 83 -4.27 13.36 -11.78
N GLU A 84 -3.47 12.31 -11.87
CA GLU A 84 -3.12 11.65 -13.13
C GLU A 84 -3.93 10.36 -13.24
N ALA A 85 -4.55 10.17 -14.40
CA ALA A 85 -5.22 8.92 -14.74
C ALA A 85 -4.26 8.03 -15.53
N VAL A 86 -4.06 6.81 -15.06
CA VAL A 86 -3.19 5.81 -15.65
C VAL A 86 -4.01 4.56 -15.91
N SER A 87 -4.03 4.10 -17.16
CA SER A 87 -4.63 2.82 -17.52
C SER A 87 -3.83 1.67 -16.92
N TYR A 88 -4.52 0.58 -16.56
CA TYR A 88 -3.86 -0.61 -16.03
C TYR A 88 -4.47 -1.89 -16.58
N GLU A 89 -3.66 -2.95 -16.62
CA GLU A 89 -4.09 -4.31 -16.92
C GLU A 89 -3.77 -5.24 -15.74
N MET A 90 -4.68 -6.17 -15.43
CA MET A 90 -4.40 -7.24 -14.48
C MET A 90 -3.63 -8.34 -15.19
N ILE A 91 -2.36 -8.52 -14.83
CA ILE A 91 -1.48 -9.51 -15.45
C ILE A 91 -1.45 -10.83 -14.66
N GLU A 92 -1.76 -10.79 -13.37
CA GLU A 92 -1.77 -11.98 -12.52
C GLU A 92 -2.79 -11.85 -11.38
N ARG A 93 -3.34 -13.01 -10.98
CA ARG A 93 -4.16 -13.15 -9.78
C ARG A 93 -3.67 -14.35 -8.96
N PRO A 94 -2.62 -14.17 -8.15
CA PRO A 94 -2.02 -15.26 -7.38
C PRO A 94 -3.02 -15.91 -6.41
N GLU A 95 -3.90 -15.09 -5.83
CA GLU A 95 -4.93 -15.53 -4.89
C GLU A 95 -6.17 -14.63 -4.94
N SER A 96 -7.26 -15.04 -4.28
CA SER A 96 -8.55 -14.33 -4.37
C SER A 96 -8.49 -12.86 -3.90
N GLY A 97 -7.60 -12.57 -2.95
CA GLY A 97 -7.39 -11.27 -2.32
C GLY A 97 -6.18 -10.48 -2.83
N THR A 98 -5.44 -10.97 -3.83
CA THR A 98 -4.23 -10.31 -4.33
C THR A 98 -4.23 -10.25 -5.86
N LEU A 99 -3.85 -9.11 -6.40
CA LEU A 99 -3.80 -8.79 -7.82
C LEU A 99 -2.43 -8.22 -8.17
N VAL A 100 -1.89 -8.61 -9.32
CA VAL A 100 -0.72 -7.95 -9.91
C VAL A 100 -1.18 -7.17 -11.12
N LEU A 101 -0.92 -5.87 -11.09
CA LEU A 101 -1.29 -4.94 -12.14
C LEU A 101 -0.04 -4.49 -12.89
N LYS A 102 -0.19 -4.23 -14.19
CA LYS A 102 0.77 -3.49 -14.99
C LYS A 102 0.13 -2.18 -15.44
N TYR A 103 0.80 -1.08 -15.16
CA TYR A 103 0.38 0.26 -15.56
C TYR A 103 0.86 0.60 -16.97
N ALA A 104 0.27 1.63 -17.57
CA ALA A 104 0.57 2.04 -18.95
C ALA A 104 2.04 2.47 -19.17
N ASP A 105 2.71 2.94 -18.13
CA ASP A 105 4.14 3.27 -18.13
C ASP A 105 5.06 2.04 -18.00
N GLY A 106 4.48 0.86 -17.81
CA GLY A 106 5.19 -0.40 -17.63
C GLY A 106 5.49 -0.77 -16.18
N GLU A 107 5.12 0.05 -15.19
CA GLU A 107 5.26 -0.28 -13.78
C GLU A 107 4.39 -1.49 -13.42
N ILE A 108 4.96 -2.45 -12.67
CA ILE A 108 4.24 -3.63 -12.18
C ILE A 108 4.06 -3.50 -10.68
N VAL A 109 2.81 -3.49 -10.22
CA VAL A 109 2.46 -3.23 -8.82
C VAL A 109 1.53 -4.31 -8.30
N THR A 110 1.80 -4.79 -7.09
CA THR A 110 0.96 -5.77 -6.40
C THR A 110 0.01 -5.06 -5.44
N TRP A 111 -1.27 -5.38 -5.54
CA TRP A 111 -2.33 -4.93 -4.64
C TRP A 111 -2.95 -6.11 -3.91
N SER A 112 -3.26 -5.94 -2.63
CA SER A 112 -3.93 -6.95 -1.82
C SER A 112 -5.05 -6.34 -0.99
N ARG A 113 -6.08 -7.13 -0.64
CA ARG A 113 -7.11 -6.72 0.32
C ARG A 113 -6.50 -6.54 1.70
N ALA A 114 -6.97 -5.53 2.42
CA ALA A 114 -6.71 -5.32 3.84
C ALA A 114 -8.04 -5.23 4.58
N GLU A 115 -8.02 -5.34 5.91
CA GLU A 115 -9.23 -5.32 6.74
C GLU A 115 -10.06 -4.05 6.54
N THR A 116 -9.40 -2.91 6.42
CA THR A 116 -10.02 -1.57 6.28
C THR A 116 -10.04 -1.05 4.85
N GLY A 117 -9.53 -1.81 3.88
CA GLY A 117 -9.45 -1.38 2.48
C GLY A 117 -8.49 -2.22 1.65
N VAL A 118 -7.43 -1.59 1.14
CA VAL A 118 -6.46 -2.21 0.24
C VAL A 118 -5.05 -1.85 0.64
N ARG A 119 -4.07 -2.63 0.19
CA ARG A 119 -2.65 -2.36 0.39
C ARG A 119 -1.88 -2.57 -0.89
N MET A 120 -0.87 -1.73 -1.10
CA MET A 120 0.01 -1.73 -2.25
C MET A 120 1.41 -2.16 -1.80
N ARG A 121 2.02 -3.11 -2.49
CA ARG A 121 3.39 -3.53 -2.22
C ARG A 121 4.36 -2.52 -2.82
N LEU A 122 5.32 -2.06 -2.03
CA LEU A 122 6.43 -1.26 -2.55
C LEU A 122 7.42 -2.15 -3.31
N PRO A 123 8.05 -1.63 -4.37
CA PRO A 123 9.20 -2.28 -4.97
C PRO A 123 10.39 -2.25 -3.99
N GLY A 124 11.11 -3.37 -3.88
CA GLY A 124 12.27 -3.51 -3.01
C GLY A 124 12.64 -4.97 -2.74
N GLU A 125 13.80 -5.18 -2.10
CA GLU A 125 14.22 -6.51 -1.63
C GLU A 125 13.40 -6.99 -0.43
N GLU A 126 12.95 -6.04 0.40
CA GLU A 126 12.09 -6.30 1.55
C GLU A 126 10.61 -6.07 1.21
N GLU A 127 9.75 -6.90 1.78
CA GLU A 127 8.32 -6.81 1.59
C GLU A 127 7.70 -5.71 2.46
N HIS A 128 7.55 -4.52 1.88
CA HIS A 128 6.89 -3.38 2.52
C HIS A 128 5.52 -3.10 1.89
N TRP A 129 4.51 -2.88 2.73
CA TRP A 129 3.13 -2.62 2.30
C TRP A 129 2.67 -1.21 2.72
N ILE A 130 2.08 -0.48 1.78
CA ILE A 130 1.40 0.80 2.02
C ILE A 130 -0.10 0.54 2.07
N TYR A 131 -0.75 0.97 3.16
CA TYR A 131 -2.16 0.72 3.40
C TYR A 131 -3.02 1.92 3.01
N PHE A 132 -4.20 1.61 2.47
CA PHE A 132 -5.22 2.58 2.10
C PHE A 132 -6.57 2.11 2.63
N LYS A 133 -7.34 3.05 3.16
CA LYS A 133 -8.71 2.81 3.63
C LYS A 133 -9.72 3.35 2.63
N ALA A 134 -10.92 2.78 2.63
CA ALA A 134 -12.00 3.26 1.77
C ALA A 134 -12.35 4.73 2.09
N VAL A 135 -12.53 5.55 1.04
CA VAL A 135 -13.15 6.87 1.18
C VAL A 135 -14.66 6.67 1.18
N GLN A 136 -15.34 7.12 2.24
CA GLN A 136 -16.81 7.11 2.32
C GLN A 136 -17.43 8.19 1.44
#